data_AF-E3FID7-F1
#
_entry.id   AF-E3FID7-F1
#
_cell.length_a   1.000
_cell.length_b   1.000
_cell.length_c   1.000
_cell.angle_alpha   90.00
_cell.angle_beta   90.00
_cell.angle_gamma   90.00
#
_symmetry.space_group_name_H-M   'P 1'
#
loop_
_entity.id
_entity.type
_entity.pdbx_description
1 polymer ?
#
loop_
_entity_poly.entity_id
_entity_poly.type
_entity_poly.pdbx_seq_one_letter_code
_entity_poly.pdbx_strand_id
1 'polypeptide(L)'
;MLRFSGAHVFARQGRGLRVHLLPVLPVVRALAVAAALIALARPQSRDARVRDLSVEGIDIVVALDLSTSMEAGDFRPQNRLHVAKEVLAEFISNRVNDRIGLVVFAGAAYTQAPLTLDYGVVREVLKQIRTRVLEDGTAIGDALATSLNRLRDSEAKSRVVVLITDGDNNAGKISPLDAASMAESLKIPIYTILVGKGGKVPFPQGQDLFGNTVWRDTEIPINPELLQDIASRTGGEYYRATDPEGLKQGLQKVLDSLERSKLMEGGASATYREDFHPYLLAAFGLAALELLLRATFLRVFP
;
A
#
# COMPACT_ATOMS: atom_id res chain seq x y z
N MET A 1 61.54 -1.92 -69.82
CA MET A 1 60.84 -3.11 -69.33
C MET A 1 61.77 -3.89 -68.41
N LEU A 2 61.64 -3.74 -67.09
CA LEU A 2 62.42 -4.50 -66.12
C LEU A 2 61.67 -5.81 -65.80
N ARG A 3 62.20 -6.94 -66.27
CA ARG A 3 61.73 -8.29 -65.91
C ARG A 3 62.55 -8.80 -64.71
N PHE A 4 61.91 -8.92 -63.54
CA PHE A 4 62.52 -9.54 -62.37
C PHE A 4 62.51 -11.07 -62.51
N SER A 5 63.71 -11.67 -62.63
CA SER A 5 63.96 -13.10 -62.91
C SER A 5 63.80 -14.03 -61.69
N GLY A 6 62.95 -13.70 -60.71
CA GLY A 6 62.79 -14.48 -59.47
C GLY A 6 61.38 -14.60 -58.92
N ALA A 7 60.38 -14.00 -59.56
CA ALA A 7 59.00 -13.96 -59.02
C ALA A 7 58.28 -15.33 -59.03
N HIS A 8 58.79 -16.31 -59.78
CA HIS A 8 58.21 -17.65 -59.90
C HIS A 8 58.49 -18.56 -58.70
N VAL A 9 59.51 -18.23 -57.88
CA VAL A 9 59.84 -19.01 -56.67
C VAL A 9 58.85 -18.71 -55.52
N PHE A 10 58.32 -17.50 -55.45
CA PHE A 10 57.32 -17.10 -54.44
C PHE A 10 55.88 -17.43 -54.83
N ALA A 11 55.60 -17.70 -56.11
CA ALA A 11 54.26 -18.06 -56.58
C ALA A 11 53.79 -19.46 -56.15
N ARG A 12 54.69 -20.31 -55.63
CA ARG A 12 54.40 -21.71 -55.24
C ARG A 12 54.37 -21.98 -53.73
N GLN A 13 54.61 -20.99 -52.87
CA GLN A 13 54.33 -21.16 -51.44
C GLN A 13 52.83 -20.94 -51.19
N GLY A 14 52.12 -22.02 -50.83
CA GLY A 14 50.76 -21.90 -50.33
C GLY A 14 50.72 -20.88 -49.20
N ARG A 15 49.75 -19.96 -49.25
CA ARG A 15 49.56 -18.97 -48.18
C ARG A 15 49.44 -19.71 -46.85
N GLY A 16 50.43 -19.56 -45.98
CA GLY A 16 50.39 -20.17 -44.65
C GLY A 16 49.17 -19.68 -43.87
N LEU A 17 48.67 -20.47 -42.92
CA LEU A 17 47.54 -20.13 -42.04
C LEU A 17 47.62 -18.70 -41.46
N ARG A 18 48.83 -18.21 -41.20
CA ARG A 18 49.08 -16.84 -40.72
C ARG A 18 48.61 -15.76 -41.70
N VAL A 19 48.78 -15.96 -43.00
CA VAL A 19 48.36 -14.98 -44.04
C VAL A 19 46.83 -14.91 -44.13
N HIS A 20 46.15 -16.02 -43.91
CA HIS A 20 44.68 -16.07 -43.87
C HIS A 20 44.08 -15.51 -42.58
N LEU A 21 44.84 -15.50 -41.49
CA LEU A 21 44.39 -14.99 -40.18
C LEU A 21 44.72 -13.50 -39.95
N LEU A 22 45.58 -12.88 -40.76
CA LEU A 22 45.87 -11.44 -40.71
C LEU A 22 44.62 -10.53 -40.80
N PRO A 23 43.61 -10.80 -41.64
CA PRO A 23 42.38 -9.99 -41.71
C PRO A 23 41.51 -10.09 -40.45
N VAL A 24 41.77 -11.03 -39.54
CA VAL A 24 41.01 -11.20 -38.30
C VAL A 24 41.32 -10.06 -37.32
N LEU A 25 42.55 -9.52 -37.33
CA LEU A 25 42.97 -8.41 -36.46
C LEU A 25 42.07 -7.16 -36.58
N PRO A 26 41.85 -6.58 -37.79
CA PRO A 26 40.96 -5.43 -37.94
C PRO A 26 39.50 -5.75 -37.59
N VAL A 27 39.04 -6.99 -37.79
CA VAL A 27 37.68 -7.41 -37.42
C VAL A 27 37.52 -7.45 -35.89
N VAL A 28 38.48 -8.03 -35.16
CA VAL A 28 38.48 -8.06 -33.69
C VAL A 28 38.54 -6.64 -33.13
N ARG A 29 39.34 -5.75 -33.75
CA ARG A 29 39.38 -4.33 -33.37
C ARG A 29 38.03 -3.63 -33.58
N ALA A 30 37.37 -3.87 -34.71
CA ALA A 30 36.05 -3.28 -34.98
C ALA A 30 35.00 -3.76 -33.95
N LEU A 31 35.02 -5.05 -33.58
CA LEU A 31 34.14 -5.60 -32.56
C LEU A 31 34.41 -5.02 -31.16
N ALA A 32 35.68 -4.82 -30.80
CA ALA A 32 36.07 -4.18 -29.54
C ALA A 32 35.54 -2.74 -29.45
N VAL A 33 35.69 -1.96 -30.53
CA VAL A 33 35.17 -0.58 -30.62
C VAL A 33 33.65 -0.56 -30.56
N ALA A 34 32.96 -1.46 -31.26
CA ALA A 34 31.51 -1.55 -31.21
C ALA A 34 30.99 -1.87 -29.79
N ALA A 35 31.63 -2.81 -29.09
CA ALA A 35 31.29 -3.14 -27.70
C ALA A 35 31.53 -1.95 -26.75
N ALA A 36 32.61 -1.17 -26.96
CA ALA A 36 32.90 0.03 -26.19
C ALA A 36 31.86 1.14 -26.41
N LEU A 37 31.41 1.32 -27.66
CA LEU A 37 30.35 2.27 -27.99
C LEU A 37 29.02 1.90 -27.32
N ILE A 38 28.67 0.60 -27.30
CA ILE A 38 27.48 0.11 -26.58
C ILE A 38 27.63 0.34 -25.07
N ALA A 39 28.81 0.07 -24.50
CA ALA A 39 29.05 0.34 -23.09
C ALA A 39 28.93 1.84 -22.74
N LEU A 40 29.44 2.73 -23.60
CA LEU A 40 29.34 4.18 -23.45
C LEU A 40 27.90 4.71 -23.61
N ALA A 41 27.09 4.05 -24.44
CA ALA A 41 25.67 4.36 -24.57
C ALA A 41 24.88 4.03 -23.30
N ARG A 42 25.50 3.34 -22.32
CA ARG A 42 24.91 2.95 -21.03
C ARG A 42 23.51 2.35 -21.22
N PRO A 43 23.36 1.16 -21.84
CA PRO A 43 22.07 0.52 -21.95
C PRO A 43 21.47 0.34 -20.56
N GLN A 44 20.22 0.76 -20.41
CA GLN A 44 19.48 0.66 -19.17
C GLN A 44 18.29 -0.28 -19.37
N SER A 45 18.16 -1.25 -18.47
CA SER A 45 16.94 -2.07 -18.37
C SER A 45 16.08 -1.56 -17.23
N ARG A 46 14.77 -1.55 -17.45
CA ARG A 46 13.80 -1.33 -16.38
C ARG A 46 13.68 -2.62 -15.57
N ASP A 47 14.19 -2.59 -14.35
CA ASP A 47 14.05 -3.72 -13.44
C ASP A 47 12.65 -3.64 -12.80
N ALA A 48 11.65 -4.26 -13.42
CA ALA A 48 10.28 -4.35 -12.89
C ALA A 48 10.18 -5.21 -11.60
N ARG A 49 11.32 -5.77 -11.13
CA ARG A 49 11.39 -6.71 -10.00
C ARG A 49 11.97 -6.12 -8.72
N VAL A 50 12.45 -4.88 -8.72
CA VAL A 50 12.73 -4.19 -7.44
C VAL A 50 11.38 -3.73 -6.88
N ARG A 51 10.68 -4.66 -6.22
CA ARG A 51 9.61 -4.32 -5.28
C ARG A 51 10.22 -3.33 -4.27
N ASP A 52 9.68 -2.13 -4.28
CA ASP A 52 9.99 -1.01 -3.40
C ASP A 52 10.31 -1.46 -1.97
N LEU A 53 11.53 -1.20 -1.52
CA LEU A 53 11.87 -1.14 -0.09
C LEU A 53 11.33 0.14 0.57
N SER A 54 10.61 0.99 -0.18
CA SER A 54 9.87 2.16 0.30
C SER A 54 8.36 1.94 0.20
N VAL A 55 7.85 0.85 0.79
CA VAL A 55 6.40 0.67 0.96
C VAL A 55 5.93 1.75 1.94
N GLU A 56 5.65 2.95 1.45
CA GLU A 56 5.08 4.04 2.25
C GLU A 56 3.75 3.55 2.84
N GLY A 57 3.73 3.40 4.16
CA GLY A 57 2.55 2.98 4.90
C GLY A 57 1.40 3.97 4.73
N ILE A 58 0.18 3.46 4.84
CA ILE A 58 -1.00 4.29 4.94
C ILE A 58 -1.26 4.55 6.42
N ASP A 59 -1.58 5.79 6.75
CA ASP A 59 -2.02 6.12 8.09
C ASP A 59 -3.54 6.01 8.18
N ILE A 60 -4.00 5.12 9.03
CA ILE A 60 -5.41 4.76 9.17
C ILE A 60 -5.84 5.12 10.58
N VAL A 61 -6.82 6.00 10.74
CA VAL A 61 -7.50 6.19 12.03
C VAL A 61 -8.87 5.53 11.98
N VAL A 62 -9.08 4.54 12.84
CA VAL A 62 -10.38 3.90 13.02
C VAL A 62 -11.14 4.67 14.10
N ALA A 63 -12.32 5.19 13.77
CA ALA A 63 -13.26 5.78 14.72
C ALA A 63 -14.37 4.76 15.00
N LEU A 64 -14.38 4.18 16.20
CA LEU A 64 -15.30 3.12 16.62
C LEU A 64 -16.36 3.65 17.59
N ASP A 65 -17.62 3.45 17.23
CA ASP A 65 -18.77 3.79 18.07
C ASP A 65 -18.94 2.82 19.26
N LEU A 66 -19.13 3.38 20.45
CA LEU A 66 -19.35 2.70 21.73
C LEU A 66 -20.69 3.08 22.39
N SER A 67 -21.57 3.74 21.65
CA SER A 67 -22.94 4.06 22.07
C SER A 67 -23.71 2.80 22.45
N THR A 68 -24.76 2.95 23.25
CA THR A 68 -25.54 1.81 23.73
C THR A 68 -26.20 1.02 22.60
N SER A 69 -26.49 1.63 21.45
CA SER A 69 -27.02 0.94 20.26
C SER A 69 -26.11 -0.18 19.75
N MET A 70 -24.79 -0.06 19.96
CA MET A 70 -23.82 -1.08 19.58
C MET A 70 -23.88 -2.36 20.45
N GLU A 71 -24.72 -2.38 21.50
CA GLU A 71 -25.07 -3.59 22.26
C GLU A 71 -26.15 -4.46 21.58
N ALA A 72 -26.74 -3.98 20.49
CA ALA A 72 -27.78 -4.70 19.77
C ALA A 72 -27.31 -6.06 19.23
N GLY A 73 -28.22 -7.03 19.29
CA GLY A 73 -28.00 -8.43 18.94
C GLY A 73 -28.35 -8.78 17.50
N ASP A 74 -28.11 -7.88 16.53
CA ASP A 74 -28.36 -8.16 15.11
C ASP A 74 -27.54 -9.32 14.56
N PHE A 75 -26.38 -9.55 15.16
CA PHE A 75 -25.37 -10.54 14.76
C PHE A 75 -25.26 -11.68 15.77
N ARG A 76 -26.41 -12.08 16.34
CA ARG A 76 -26.45 -13.15 17.35
C ARG A 76 -25.63 -14.38 16.93
N PRO A 77 -24.95 -15.02 17.89
CA PRO A 77 -25.08 -14.83 19.34
C PRO A 77 -24.36 -13.59 19.93
N GLN A 78 -23.52 -12.91 19.15
CA GLN A 78 -22.78 -11.72 19.59
C GLN A 78 -23.54 -10.40 19.32
N ASN A 79 -23.07 -9.30 19.93
CA ASN A 79 -23.56 -7.95 19.65
C ASN A 79 -22.71 -7.21 18.60
N ARG A 80 -23.21 -6.08 18.10
CA ARG A 80 -22.52 -5.27 17.06
C ARG A 80 -21.09 -4.91 17.46
N LEU A 81 -20.88 -4.39 18.67
CA LEU A 81 -19.54 -4.00 19.14
C LEU A 81 -18.57 -5.18 19.18
N HIS A 82 -19.01 -6.34 19.66
CA HIS A 82 -18.16 -7.53 19.73
C HIS A 82 -17.70 -7.95 18.34
N VAL A 83 -18.63 -8.07 17.39
CA VAL A 83 -18.30 -8.41 16.00
C VAL A 83 -17.40 -7.35 15.38
N ALA A 84 -17.66 -6.06 15.61
CA ALA A 84 -16.81 -4.99 15.12
C ALA A 84 -15.37 -5.10 15.64
N LYS A 85 -15.19 -5.40 16.93
CA LYS A 85 -13.87 -5.63 17.53
C LYS A 85 -13.15 -6.83 16.93
N GLU A 86 -13.85 -7.95 16.72
CA GLU A 86 -13.25 -9.15 16.13
C GLU A 86 -12.79 -8.91 14.69
N VAL A 87 -13.66 -8.34 13.85
CA VAL A 87 -13.34 -8.05 12.46
C VAL A 87 -12.25 -6.98 12.36
N LEU A 88 -12.26 -5.95 13.21
CA LEU A 88 -11.17 -4.96 13.28
C LEU A 88 -9.85 -5.59 13.71
N ALA A 89 -9.85 -6.50 14.69
CA ALA A 89 -8.65 -7.18 15.12
C ALA A 89 -8.05 -8.06 14.00
N GLU A 90 -8.90 -8.72 13.20
CA GLU A 90 -8.47 -9.44 11.99
C GLU A 90 -7.91 -8.48 10.94
N PHE A 91 -8.62 -7.39 10.66
CA PHE A 91 -8.19 -6.35 9.71
C PHE A 91 -6.80 -5.80 10.05
N ILE A 92 -6.58 -5.44 11.32
CA ILE A 92 -5.30 -4.94 11.84
C ILE A 92 -4.20 -5.99 11.72
N SER A 93 -4.50 -7.27 12.00
CA SER A 93 -3.52 -8.35 11.95
C SER A 93 -3.02 -8.64 10.53
N ASN A 94 -3.80 -8.27 9.51
CA ASN A 94 -3.45 -8.45 8.11
C ASN A 94 -2.65 -7.25 7.53
N ARG A 95 -2.30 -6.24 8.35
CA ARG A 95 -1.49 -5.10 7.91
C ARG A 95 0.00 -5.37 8.11
N VAL A 96 0.81 -4.82 7.22
CA VAL A 96 2.29 -4.99 7.27
C VAL A 96 2.97 -3.67 7.56
N ASN A 97 2.67 -2.62 6.80
CA ASN A 97 3.38 -1.34 6.86
C ASN A 97 2.49 -0.12 7.18
N ASP A 98 1.25 -0.33 7.59
CA ASP A 98 0.27 0.74 7.78
C ASP A 98 0.23 1.17 9.26
N ARG A 99 0.28 2.48 9.56
CA ARG A 99 0.11 2.95 10.94
C ARG A 99 -1.36 3.02 11.28
N ILE A 100 -1.75 2.48 12.42
CA ILE A 100 -3.15 2.43 12.83
C ILE A 100 -3.31 3.20 14.14
N GLY A 101 -4.26 4.12 14.14
CA GLY A 101 -4.76 4.81 15.33
C GLY A 101 -6.19 4.37 15.62
N LEU A 102 -6.56 4.43 16.90
CA LEU A 102 -7.90 4.09 17.36
C LEU A 102 -8.51 5.26 18.13
N VAL A 103 -9.61 5.77 17.62
CA VAL A 103 -10.50 6.71 18.29
C VAL A 103 -11.77 5.95 18.64
N VAL A 104 -12.27 6.17 19.84
CA VAL A 104 -13.57 5.65 20.27
C VAL A 104 -14.48 6.80 20.61
N PHE A 105 -15.77 6.64 20.40
CA PHE A 105 -16.73 7.69 20.70
C PHE A 105 -18.09 7.13 21.14
N ALA A 106 -18.77 7.94 21.94
CA ALA A 106 -20.19 7.83 22.25
C ALA A 106 -20.72 9.27 22.34
N GLY A 107 -21.19 9.77 23.48
CA GLY A 107 -21.53 11.18 23.69
C GLY A 107 -20.33 12.14 23.56
N ALA A 108 -19.10 11.62 23.65
CA ALA A 108 -17.86 12.33 23.38
C ALA A 108 -16.82 11.38 22.75
N ALA A 109 -15.77 11.93 22.13
CA ALA A 109 -14.73 11.18 21.42
C ALA A 109 -13.36 11.26 22.11
N TYR A 110 -12.62 10.13 22.11
CA TYR A 110 -11.31 10.01 22.73
C TYR A 110 -10.36 9.14 21.90
N THR A 111 -9.09 9.52 21.82
CA THR A 111 -8.03 8.67 21.24
C THR A 111 -7.61 7.59 22.24
N GLN A 112 -7.86 6.32 21.90
CA GLN A 112 -7.45 5.16 22.70
C GLN A 112 -6.07 4.65 22.32
N ALA A 113 -5.72 4.73 21.03
CA ALA A 113 -4.38 4.42 20.55
C ALA A 113 -3.92 5.52 19.57
N PRO A 114 -2.75 6.14 19.77
CA PRO A 114 -2.16 6.99 18.75
C PRO A 114 -1.76 6.15 17.52
N LEU A 115 -1.44 6.82 16.41
CA LEU A 115 -0.93 6.15 15.20
C LEU A 115 0.35 5.38 15.54
N THR A 116 0.32 4.07 15.35
CA THR A 116 1.44 3.18 15.64
C THR A 116 1.53 2.03 14.62
N LEU A 117 2.73 1.47 14.46
CA LEU A 117 2.97 0.19 13.77
C LEU A 117 2.83 -1.01 14.73
N ASP A 118 2.68 -0.76 16.03
CA ASP A 118 2.49 -1.81 17.03
C ASP A 118 1.03 -2.30 17.01
N TYR A 119 0.75 -3.21 16.09
CA TYR A 119 -0.55 -3.87 15.97
C TYR A 119 -0.93 -4.66 17.24
N GLY A 120 0.05 -5.12 18.01
CA GLY A 120 -0.17 -5.85 19.26
C GLY A 120 -0.85 -4.96 20.30
N VAL A 121 -0.33 -3.74 20.48
CA VAL A 121 -0.91 -2.74 21.39
C VAL A 121 -2.32 -2.35 20.96
N VAL A 122 -2.54 -2.02 19.68
CA VAL A 122 -3.88 -1.63 19.20
C VAL A 122 -4.90 -2.75 19.42
N ARG A 123 -4.52 -4.01 19.17
CA ARG A 123 -5.37 -5.17 19.42
C ARG A 123 -5.69 -5.37 20.90
N GLU A 124 -4.74 -5.14 21.78
CA GLU A 124 -4.97 -5.28 23.21
C GLU A 124 -5.90 -4.17 23.73
N VAL A 125 -5.71 -2.94 23.27
CA VAL A 125 -6.65 -1.83 23.53
C VAL A 125 -8.04 -2.17 23.02
N LEU A 126 -8.17 -2.69 21.79
CA LEU A 126 -9.44 -3.14 21.24
C LEU A 126 -10.16 -4.15 22.13
N LYS A 127 -9.45 -5.16 22.64
CA LYS A 127 -10.06 -6.16 23.55
C LYS A 127 -10.63 -5.53 24.82
N GLN A 128 -9.99 -4.50 25.36
CA GLN A 128 -10.39 -3.86 26.61
C GLN A 128 -11.57 -2.89 26.47
N ILE A 129 -11.85 -2.41 25.27
CA ILE A 129 -12.97 -1.50 25.00
C ILE A 129 -14.31 -2.16 25.33
N ARG A 130 -15.18 -1.41 26.02
CA ARG A 130 -16.54 -1.78 26.42
C ARG A 130 -17.48 -0.59 26.26
N THR A 131 -18.76 -0.86 26.05
CA THR A 131 -19.84 0.14 26.10
C THR A 131 -20.03 0.66 27.53
N ARG A 132 -20.80 1.74 27.68
CA ARG A 132 -21.18 2.36 28.97
C ARG A 132 -20.03 2.91 29.83
N VAL A 133 -18.83 3.03 29.25
CA VAL A 133 -17.67 3.71 29.87
C VAL A 133 -17.73 5.22 29.62
N LEU A 134 -18.33 5.61 28.50
CA LEU A 134 -18.53 6.99 28.09
C LEU A 134 -19.98 7.42 28.34
N GLU A 135 -20.20 8.73 28.38
CA GLU A 135 -21.54 9.31 28.34
C GLU A 135 -22.28 8.80 27.09
N ASP A 136 -23.55 8.45 27.23
CA ASP A 136 -24.33 7.88 26.13
C ASP A 136 -24.62 8.92 25.04
N GLY A 137 -24.91 8.43 23.84
CA GLY A 137 -25.06 9.24 22.63
C GLY A 137 -24.01 8.91 21.57
N THR A 138 -24.08 9.64 20.47
CA THR A 138 -23.31 9.38 19.24
C THR A 138 -22.81 10.70 18.68
N ALA A 139 -21.56 11.05 19.02
CA ALA A 139 -20.87 12.28 18.63
C ALA A 139 -19.93 12.04 17.44
N ILE A 140 -20.52 11.81 16.27
CA ILE A 140 -19.80 11.51 15.03
C ILE A 140 -18.87 12.66 14.64
N GLY A 141 -19.35 13.90 14.70
CA GLY A 141 -18.54 15.07 14.31
C GLY A 141 -17.30 15.25 15.19
N ASP A 142 -17.44 15.07 16.51
CA ASP A 142 -16.31 15.13 17.45
C ASP A 142 -15.32 13.97 17.22
N ALA A 143 -15.83 12.77 16.88
CA ALA A 143 -15.01 11.61 16.56
C ALA A 143 -14.18 11.83 15.29
N LEU A 144 -14.81 12.39 14.24
CA LEU A 144 -14.14 12.75 13.00
C LEU A 144 -13.11 13.85 13.23
N ALA A 145 -13.46 14.93 13.93
CA ALA A 145 -12.53 16.01 14.26
C ALA A 145 -11.32 15.50 15.06
N THR A 146 -11.55 14.62 16.04
CA THR A 146 -10.49 13.97 16.82
C THR A 146 -9.59 13.13 15.93
N SER A 147 -10.17 12.36 15.01
CA SER A 147 -9.44 11.52 14.05
C SER A 147 -8.59 12.35 13.08
N LEU A 148 -9.16 13.40 12.51
CA LEU A 148 -8.45 14.34 11.63
C LEU A 148 -7.30 15.02 12.37
N ASN A 149 -7.49 15.40 13.64
CA ASN A 149 -6.43 15.97 14.46
C ASN A 149 -5.30 14.97 14.82
N ARG A 150 -5.49 13.67 14.62
CA ARG A 150 -4.40 12.67 14.70
C ARG A 150 -3.64 12.53 13.37
N LEU A 151 -4.31 12.79 12.25
CA LEU A 151 -3.74 12.65 10.90
C LEU A 151 -3.13 13.93 10.34
N ARG A 152 -3.51 15.10 10.88
CA ARG A 152 -3.07 16.41 10.38
C ARG A 152 -1.54 16.53 10.33
N ASP A 153 -0.86 16.11 11.40
CA ASP A 153 0.60 16.22 11.54
C ASP A 153 1.34 14.98 11.04
N SER A 154 0.63 14.04 10.41
CA SER A 154 1.26 12.85 9.84
C SER A 154 1.99 13.19 8.53
N GLU A 155 3.23 12.70 8.43
CA GLU A 155 4.07 12.78 7.23
C GLU A 155 3.72 11.73 6.16
N ALA A 156 2.76 10.83 6.42
CA ALA A 156 2.36 9.82 5.45
C ALA A 156 1.68 10.47 4.24
N LYS A 157 2.02 10.00 3.03
CA LYS A 157 1.41 10.51 1.79
C LYS A 157 -0.08 10.20 1.73
N SER A 158 -0.46 8.99 2.08
CA SER A 158 -1.86 8.55 2.11
C SER A 158 -2.36 8.41 3.55
N ARG A 159 -3.49 9.05 3.85
CA ARG A 159 -4.07 9.20 5.19
C ARG A 159 -5.57 9.08 5.11
N VAL A 160 -6.19 8.24 5.94
CA VAL A 160 -7.63 7.94 5.86
C VAL A 160 -8.28 7.77 7.23
N VAL A 161 -9.58 8.05 7.30
CA VAL A 161 -10.41 7.76 8.46
C VAL A 161 -11.40 6.65 8.12
N VAL A 162 -11.54 5.66 9.00
CA VAL A 162 -12.57 4.61 8.91
C VAL A 162 -13.53 4.79 10.08
N LEU A 163 -14.72 5.31 9.79
CA LEU A 163 -15.81 5.49 10.75
C LEU A 163 -16.67 4.22 10.79
N ILE A 164 -16.83 3.62 11.97
CA ILE A 164 -17.66 2.44 12.21
C ILE A 164 -18.72 2.83 13.24
N THR A 165 -19.97 2.91 12.81
CA THR A 165 -21.11 3.34 13.64
C THR A 165 -22.38 2.64 13.19
N ASP A 166 -23.38 2.62 14.04
CA ASP A 166 -24.70 2.09 13.73
C ASP A 166 -25.80 3.16 13.68
N GLY A 167 -25.50 4.42 14.03
CA GLY A 167 -26.51 5.39 14.40
C GLY A 167 -26.41 6.76 13.74
N ASP A 168 -27.35 7.63 14.14
CA ASP A 168 -27.41 9.05 13.78
C ASP A 168 -26.66 9.91 14.80
N ASN A 169 -26.18 11.08 14.39
CA ASN A 169 -25.48 11.98 15.29
C ASN A 169 -26.46 12.71 16.21
N ASN A 170 -26.47 12.37 17.50
CA ASN A 170 -27.36 12.97 18.50
C ASN A 170 -26.62 13.67 19.66
N ALA A 171 -25.28 13.67 19.64
CA ALA A 171 -24.43 14.29 20.64
C ALA A 171 -23.24 15.00 19.99
N GLY A 172 -22.38 15.59 20.82
CA GLY A 172 -21.17 16.28 20.39
C GLY A 172 -21.36 17.78 20.13
N LYS A 173 -20.22 18.46 19.92
CA LYS A 173 -20.18 19.92 19.70
C LYS A 173 -20.02 20.28 18.22
N ILE A 174 -19.44 19.38 17.45
CA ILE A 174 -19.15 19.55 16.02
C ILE A 174 -20.19 18.77 15.21
N SER A 175 -20.76 19.41 14.19
CA SER A 175 -21.63 18.73 13.22
C SER A 175 -20.83 17.72 12.38
N PRO A 176 -21.39 16.54 12.07
CA PRO A 176 -20.71 15.57 11.19
C PRO A 176 -20.37 16.14 9.81
N LEU A 177 -21.23 17.00 9.27
CA LEU A 177 -21.00 17.62 7.96
C LEU A 177 -19.88 18.68 8.02
N ASP A 178 -19.78 19.42 9.13
CA ASP A 178 -18.66 20.36 9.33
C ASP A 178 -17.34 19.59 9.43
N ALA A 179 -17.32 18.47 10.15
CA ALA A 179 -16.15 17.60 10.23
C ALA A 179 -15.79 16.98 8.86
N ALA A 180 -16.79 16.64 8.04
CA ALA A 180 -16.58 16.20 6.66
C ALA A 180 -15.95 17.30 5.80
N SER A 181 -16.40 18.56 5.93
CA SER A 181 -15.77 19.70 5.23
C SER A 181 -14.33 19.96 5.69
N MET A 182 -14.02 19.73 6.98
CA MET A 182 -12.64 19.76 7.47
C MET A 182 -11.80 18.66 6.82
N ALA A 183 -12.34 17.44 6.70
CA ALA A 183 -11.65 16.31 6.07
C ALA A 183 -11.39 16.54 4.58
N GLU A 184 -12.38 17.09 3.85
CA GLU A 184 -12.25 17.49 2.45
C GLU A 184 -11.13 18.53 2.27
N SER A 185 -11.09 19.54 3.14
CA SER A 185 -10.03 20.57 3.13
C SER A 185 -8.64 19.98 3.40
N LEU A 186 -8.56 18.94 4.22
CA LEU A 186 -7.32 18.21 4.52
C LEU A 186 -7.00 17.11 3.48
N LYS A 187 -7.89 16.86 2.51
CA LYS A 187 -7.80 15.76 1.53
C LYS A 187 -7.66 14.38 2.20
N ILE A 188 -8.38 14.18 3.31
CA ILE A 188 -8.41 12.92 4.04
C ILE A 188 -9.76 12.26 3.75
N PRO A 189 -9.81 11.17 2.96
CA PRO A 189 -11.06 10.47 2.71
C PRO A 189 -11.57 9.78 3.98
N ILE A 190 -12.88 9.85 4.19
CA ILE A 190 -13.59 9.18 5.28
C ILE A 190 -14.40 8.03 4.70
N TYR A 191 -14.04 6.81 5.10
CA TYR A 191 -14.83 5.62 4.82
C TYR A 191 -15.80 5.40 5.95
N THR A 192 -17.08 5.23 5.63
CA THR A 192 -18.13 5.03 6.64
C THR A 192 -18.69 3.63 6.53
N ILE A 193 -18.72 2.90 7.63
CA ILE A 193 -19.28 1.55 7.71
C ILE A 193 -20.46 1.59 8.69
N LEU A 194 -21.67 1.46 8.15
CA LEU A 194 -22.89 1.30 8.92
C LEU A 194 -23.00 -0.15 9.40
N VAL A 195 -23.02 -0.36 10.71
CA VAL A 195 -23.15 -1.69 11.32
C VAL A 195 -24.58 -1.94 11.78
N GLY A 196 -25.19 -3.02 11.32
CA GLY A 196 -26.51 -3.47 11.78
C GLY A 196 -27.59 -3.44 10.70
N LYS A 197 -28.70 -4.12 11.01
CA LYS A 197 -29.83 -4.26 10.09
C LYS A 197 -30.75 -3.03 10.13
N GLY A 198 -30.76 -2.31 11.25
CA GLY A 198 -31.72 -1.23 11.52
C GLY A 198 -33.13 -1.76 11.78
N GLY A 199 -34.02 -0.88 12.22
CA GLY A 199 -35.38 -1.26 12.55
C GLY A 199 -35.51 -1.89 13.94
N LYS A 200 -36.49 -2.76 14.12
CA LYS A 200 -36.68 -3.55 15.35
C LYS A 200 -35.65 -4.66 15.44
N VAL A 201 -34.75 -4.53 16.41
CA VAL A 201 -33.66 -5.47 16.61
C VAL A 201 -33.59 -5.91 18.08
N PRO A 202 -33.13 -7.14 18.37
CA PRO A 202 -33.05 -7.61 19.75
C PRO A 202 -32.05 -6.77 20.55
N PHE A 203 -32.50 -6.12 21.61
CA PHE A 203 -31.68 -5.27 22.47
C PHE A 203 -31.63 -5.82 23.91
N PRO A 204 -30.47 -5.82 24.60
CA PRO A 204 -30.37 -6.32 25.96
C PRO A 204 -31.01 -5.34 26.96
N GLN A 205 -32.00 -5.80 27.72
CA GLN A 205 -32.74 -5.00 28.73
C GLN A 205 -32.30 -5.29 30.17
N GLY A 206 -31.29 -6.13 30.36
CA GLY A 206 -30.79 -6.55 31.67
C GLY A 206 -30.69 -8.08 31.76
N GLN A 207 -30.59 -8.58 32.99
CA GLN A 207 -30.56 -10.01 33.29
C GLN A 207 -31.83 -10.43 34.03
N ASP A 208 -32.31 -11.65 33.78
CA ASP A 208 -33.36 -12.27 34.57
C ASP A 208 -32.84 -12.71 35.95
N LEU A 209 -33.74 -13.23 36.79
CA LEU A 209 -33.39 -13.75 38.12
C LEU A 209 -32.40 -14.93 38.09
N PHE A 210 -32.18 -15.53 36.92
CA PHE A 210 -31.27 -16.64 36.69
C PHE A 210 -29.95 -16.19 36.02
N GLY A 211 -29.76 -14.89 35.81
CA GLY A 211 -28.55 -14.32 35.19
C GLY A 211 -28.53 -14.35 33.66
N ASN A 212 -29.60 -14.78 32.99
CA ASN A 212 -29.68 -14.78 31.53
C ASN A 212 -30.02 -13.38 31.01
N THR A 213 -29.35 -12.94 29.95
CA THR A 213 -29.68 -11.67 29.28
C THR A 213 -31.11 -11.71 28.72
N VAL A 214 -31.96 -10.79 29.16
CA VAL A 214 -33.30 -10.60 28.64
C VAL A 214 -33.23 -9.69 27.42
N TRP A 215 -33.80 -10.15 26.32
CA TRP A 215 -33.80 -9.44 25.06
C TRP A 215 -35.19 -8.95 24.70
N ARG A 216 -35.27 -7.72 24.21
CA ARG A 216 -36.52 -7.16 23.68
C ARG A 216 -36.24 -6.43 22.38
N ASP A 217 -37.12 -6.65 21.41
CA ASP A 217 -37.05 -5.93 20.16
C ASP A 217 -37.27 -4.44 20.40
N THR A 218 -36.25 -3.65 20.08
CA THR A 218 -36.22 -2.20 20.25
C THR A 218 -35.93 -1.58 18.88
N GLU A 219 -36.60 -0.49 18.57
CA GLU A 219 -36.36 0.27 17.35
C GLU A 219 -35.04 1.05 17.53
N ILE A 220 -34.03 0.75 16.71
CA ILE A 220 -32.76 1.49 16.71
C ILE A 220 -32.71 2.35 15.45
N PRO A 221 -32.69 3.69 15.59
CA PRO A 221 -32.60 4.58 14.44
C PRO A 221 -31.24 4.44 13.77
N ILE A 222 -31.25 4.42 12.44
CA ILE A 222 -30.05 4.44 11.61
C ILE A 222 -30.15 5.61 10.63
N ASN A 223 -29.03 6.25 10.29
CA ASN A 223 -29.01 7.32 9.30
C ASN A 223 -28.00 7.03 8.16
N PRO A 224 -28.37 6.17 7.19
CA PRO A 224 -27.53 5.86 6.05
C PRO A 224 -27.20 7.07 5.18
N GLU A 225 -28.12 8.04 5.09
CA GLU A 225 -27.99 9.23 4.26
C GLU A 225 -26.85 10.12 4.78
N LEU A 226 -26.79 10.35 6.09
CA LEU A 226 -25.70 11.09 6.73
C LEU A 226 -24.33 10.45 6.45
N LEU A 227 -24.22 9.14 6.58
CA LEU A 227 -22.96 8.42 6.36
C LEU A 227 -22.53 8.46 4.89
N GLN A 228 -23.48 8.32 3.96
CA GLN A 228 -23.23 8.45 2.52
C GLN A 228 -22.77 9.86 2.16
N ASP A 229 -23.36 10.89 2.77
CA ASP A 229 -22.97 12.28 2.56
C ASP A 229 -21.54 12.55 3.05
N ILE A 230 -21.17 12.04 4.24
CA ILE A 230 -19.82 12.18 4.79
C ILE A 230 -18.79 11.51 3.87
N ALA A 231 -19.04 10.27 3.45
CA ALA A 231 -18.14 9.53 2.58
C ALA A 231 -17.99 10.23 1.21
N SER A 232 -19.11 10.61 0.60
CA SER A 232 -19.13 11.19 -0.75
C SER A 232 -18.42 12.56 -0.81
N ARG A 233 -18.59 13.40 0.23
CA ARG A 233 -17.94 14.72 0.31
C ARG A 233 -16.43 14.62 0.46
N THR A 234 -15.94 13.56 1.09
CA THR A 234 -14.51 13.41 1.42
C THR A 234 -13.75 12.54 0.42
N GLY A 235 -14.45 11.95 -0.55
CA GLY A 235 -13.86 11.02 -1.52
C GLY A 235 -13.65 9.61 -0.97
N GLY A 236 -14.30 9.26 0.14
CA GLY A 236 -14.36 7.89 0.66
C GLY A 236 -15.58 7.12 0.12
N GLU A 237 -15.77 5.91 0.65
CA GLU A 237 -16.89 5.04 0.28
C GLU A 237 -17.76 4.67 1.49
N TYR A 238 -19.06 4.53 1.24
CA TYR A 238 -20.03 4.05 2.22
C TYR A 238 -20.26 2.55 2.07
N TYR A 239 -20.23 1.83 3.18
CA TYR A 239 -20.54 0.41 3.25
C TYR A 239 -21.57 0.13 4.33
N ARG A 240 -22.41 -0.88 4.09
CA ARG A 240 -23.37 -1.38 5.06
C ARG A 240 -23.06 -2.83 5.40
N ALA A 241 -22.97 -3.12 6.69
CA ALA A 241 -22.70 -4.43 7.23
C ALA A 241 -23.92 -4.95 8.01
N THR A 242 -24.65 -5.89 7.42
CA THR A 242 -25.82 -6.54 8.03
C THR A 242 -25.50 -7.85 8.74
N ASP A 243 -24.25 -8.30 8.65
CA ASP A 243 -23.70 -9.51 9.25
C ASP A 243 -22.16 -9.37 9.37
N PRO A 244 -21.49 -10.25 10.13
CA PRO A 244 -20.04 -10.22 10.31
C PRO A 244 -19.25 -10.24 8.99
N GLU A 245 -19.71 -11.02 8.01
CA GLU A 245 -19.07 -11.15 6.69
C GLU A 245 -19.21 -9.89 5.86
N GLY A 246 -20.34 -9.20 5.94
CA GLY A 246 -20.54 -7.89 5.36
C GLY A 246 -19.61 -6.84 5.96
N LEU A 247 -19.36 -6.90 7.28
CA LEU A 247 -18.40 -6.00 7.94
C LEU A 247 -16.97 -6.26 7.47
N LYS A 248 -16.58 -7.53 7.38
CA LYS A 248 -15.28 -7.96 6.86
C LYS A 248 -15.08 -7.51 5.42
N GLN A 249 -16.09 -7.72 4.56
CA GLN A 249 -16.07 -7.27 3.17
C GLN A 249 -16.00 -5.74 3.07
N GLY A 250 -16.72 -5.01 3.93
CA GLY A 250 -16.64 -3.55 3.98
C GLY A 250 -15.22 -3.07 4.26
N LEU A 251 -14.58 -3.60 5.31
CA LEU A 251 -13.18 -3.28 5.64
C LEU A 251 -12.18 -3.72 4.57
N GLN A 252 -12.42 -4.85 3.89
CA GLN A 252 -11.61 -5.27 2.74
C GLN A 252 -11.76 -4.32 1.55
N LYS A 253 -12.96 -3.84 1.25
CA LYS A 253 -13.17 -2.86 0.17
C LYS A 253 -12.53 -1.51 0.47
N VAL A 254 -12.59 -1.07 1.73
CA VAL A 254 -11.80 0.08 2.20
C VAL A 254 -10.34 -0.17 1.83
N LEU A 255 -9.75 -1.29 2.25
CA LEU A 255 -8.37 -1.60 1.91
C LEU A 255 -8.08 -1.56 0.41
N ASP A 256 -8.89 -2.22 -0.42
CA ASP A 256 -8.67 -2.26 -1.86
C ASP A 256 -8.63 -0.86 -2.47
N SER A 257 -9.46 0.05 -1.96
CA SER A 257 -9.47 1.45 -2.39
C SER A 257 -8.21 2.20 -1.95
N LEU A 258 -7.70 1.90 -0.75
CA LEU A 258 -6.45 2.45 -0.22
C LEU A 258 -5.23 1.99 -1.02
N GLU A 259 -5.18 0.70 -1.38
CA GLU A 259 -4.11 0.14 -2.19
C GLU A 259 -4.09 0.75 -3.60
N ARG A 260 -5.27 0.98 -4.20
CA ARG A 260 -5.37 1.69 -5.49
C ARG A 260 -4.89 3.12 -5.40
N SER A 261 -5.30 3.86 -4.37
CA SER A 261 -4.86 5.25 -4.14
C SER A 261 -3.33 5.32 -4.02
N LYS A 262 -2.72 4.41 -3.24
CA LYS A 262 -1.27 4.29 -3.11
C LYS A 262 -0.55 4.02 -4.43
N LEU A 263 -1.10 3.19 -5.30
CA LEU A 263 -0.54 2.93 -6.63
C LEU A 263 -0.63 4.14 -7.57
N MET A 264 -1.63 5.00 -7.39
CA MET A 264 -1.81 6.22 -8.19
C MET A 264 -0.91 7.37 -7.69
N GLU A 265 -0.72 7.52 -6.39
CA GLU A 265 0.11 8.57 -5.78
C GLU A 265 1.60 8.21 -5.75
N GLY A 266 1.91 6.93 -5.51
CA GLY A 266 3.24 6.35 -5.59
C GLY A 266 3.66 6.14 -7.04
N GLY A 267 3.82 7.22 -7.79
CA GLY A 267 4.34 7.17 -9.16
C GLY A 267 5.56 6.26 -9.20
N ALA A 268 5.44 5.15 -9.93
CA ALA A 268 6.42 4.07 -9.98
C ALA A 268 7.83 4.66 -10.12
N SER A 269 8.59 4.67 -9.03
CA SER A 269 9.98 5.08 -9.04
C SER A 269 10.75 3.93 -9.67
N ALA A 270 10.66 3.85 -10.99
CA ALA A 270 11.36 2.84 -11.78
C ALA A 270 12.85 3.06 -11.57
N THR A 271 13.46 2.24 -10.72
CA THR A 271 14.90 2.24 -10.55
C THR A 271 15.50 1.65 -11.82
N TYR A 272 16.22 2.48 -12.57
CA TYR A 272 16.91 2.05 -13.78
C TYR A 272 18.19 1.31 -13.40
N ARG A 273 18.37 0.09 -13.91
CA ARG A 273 19.61 -0.65 -13.73
C ARG A 273 20.50 -0.44 -14.95
N GLU A 274 21.74 -0.02 -14.73
CA GLU A 274 22.72 0.12 -15.81
C GLU A 274 23.32 -1.26 -16.17
N ASP A 275 23.17 -1.67 -17.43
CA ASP A 275 23.64 -2.97 -17.94
C ASP A 275 24.92 -2.83 -18.79
N PHE A 276 25.73 -1.79 -18.56
CA PHE A 276 26.94 -1.54 -19.35
C PHE A 276 28.11 -2.49 -19.02
N HIS A 277 28.11 -3.09 -17.83
CA HIS A 277 29.19 -3.96 -17.34
C HIS A 277 29.59 -5.11 -18.28
N PRO A 278 28.67 -5.95 -18.81
CA PRO A 278 29.05 -7.04 -19.72
C PRO A 278 29.67 -6.52 -21.02
N TYR A 279 29.16 -5.41 -21.57
CA TYR A 279 29.71 -4.80 -22.79
C TYR A 279 31.08 -4.18 -22.56
N LEU A 280 31.31 -3.60 -21.39
CA LEU A 280 32.61 -3.06 -21.00
C LEU A 280 33.65 -4.18 -20.88
N LEU A 281 33.31 -5.29 -20.21
CA LEU A 281 34.19 -6.47 -20.09
C LEU A 281 34.49 -7.08 -21.45
N ALA A 282 33.49 -7.18 -22.34
CA ALA A 282 33.69 -7.66 -23.71
C ALA A 282 34.63 -6.76 -24.51
N ALA A 283 34.49 -5.43 -24.40
CA ALA A 283 35.36 -4.47 -25.07
C ALA A 283 36.83 -4.61 -24.61
N PHE A 284 37.09 -4.67 -23.31
CA PHE A 284 38.43 -4.88 -22.76
C PHE A 284 39.01 -6.25 -23.15
N GLY A 285 38.20 -7.31 -23.09
CA GLY A 285 38.62 -8.66 -23.47
C GLY A 285 39.04 -8.76 -24.94
N LEU A 286 38.25 -8.17 -25.84
CA LEU A 286 38.56 -8.15 -27.28
C LEU A 286 39.79 -7.29 -27.60
N ALA A 287 39.96 -6.15 -26.93
CA ALA A 287 41.15 -5.31 -27.07
C ALA A 287 42.42 -6.02 -26.58
N ALA A 288 42.35 -6.71 -25.44
CA ALA A 288 43.47 -7.50 -24.92
C ALA A 288 43.81 -8.67 -25.86
N LEU A 289 42.79 -9.35 -26.42
CA LEU A 289 42.97 -10.42 -27.39
C LEU A 289 43.67 -9.93 -28.66
N GLU A 290 43.28 -8.77 -29.19
CA GLU A 290 43.94 -8.14 -30.35
C GLU A 290 45.42 -7.90 -30.08
N LEU A 291 45.72 -7.34 -28.90
CA LEU A 291 47.09 -6.98 -28.51
C LEU A 291 47.96 -8.23 -28.32
N LEU A 292 47.42 -9.29 -27.72
CA LEU A 292 48.10 -10.59 -27.56
C LEU A 292 48.34 -11.27 -28.92
N LEU A 293 47.34 -11.31 -29.79
CA LEU A 293 47.46 -11.88 -31.14
C LEU A 293 48.51 -11.15 -31.96
N ARG A 294 48.55 -9.81 -31.87
CA ARG A 294 49.54 -8.97 -32.53
C ARG A 294 50.95 -9.14 -31.94
N ALA A 295 51.07 -9.34 -30.63
CA ALA A 295 52.38 -9.48 -29.97
C ALA A 295 53.01 -10.88 -30.16
N THR A 296 52.20 -11.93 -30.28
CA THR A 296 52.66 -13.32 -30.28
C THR A 296 52.58 -13.98 -31.66
N PHE A 297 51.37 -14.22 -32.18
CA PHE A 297 51.10 -15.17 -33.27
C PHE A 297 51.03 -14.50 -34.66
N LEU A 298 50.54 -13.27 -34.71
CA LEU A 298 50.35 -12.45 -35.93
C LEU A 298 51.20 -11.18 -35.83
N ARG A 299 52.49 -11.36 -35.51
CA ARG A 299 53.45 -10.27 -35.36
C ARG A 299 53.68 -9.58 -36.70
N VAL A 300 53.09 -8.40 -36.86
CA VAL A 300 53.34 -7.53 -38.01
C VAL A 300 54.60 -6.73 -37.68
N PHE A 301 55.73 -7.10 -38.29
CA PHE A 301 56.90 -6.22 -38.30
C PHE A 301 56.60 -5.01 -39.21
N PRO A 302 56.94 -3.79 -38.80
CA PRO A 302 56.83 -2.60 -39.66
C PRO A 302 57.73 -2.70 -40.89
#